data_AF-A0A958KVP5-F1
#
_entry.id   AF-A0A958KVP5-F1
#
_cell.length_a   1.000
_cell.length_b   1.000
_cell.length_c   1.000
_cell.angle_alpha   90.00
_cell.angle_beta   90.00
_cell.angle_gamma   90.00
#
_symmetry.space_group_name_H-M   'P 1'
#
loop_
_entity.id
_entity.type
_entity.pdbx_description
1 polymer ?
#
loop_
_entity_poly.entity_id
_entity_poly.type
_entity_poly.pdbx_seq_one_letter_code
_entity_poly.pdbx_strand_id
1 'polypeptide(L)'
;LAPEEILYIGDHIYGDIVRLKKDCAWRTALVVEELDQEVKSIQKARPFVNQINALMAKKVPLEIKIDELISKKIETGKDSNGKKIEELIKKSTENDKKISPLIRKQNKLFNLYWGEVMRVGIEESYFAYQVERFACIYMARLSYLLALSPRTYYRTTKRALPHELV
;
A
#
# COMPACT_ATOMS: atom_id res chain seq x y z
N LEU A 1 29.80 -6.84 -23.77
CA LEU A 1 28.99 -6.11 -22.78
C LEU A 1 28.97 -6.94 -21.52
N ALA A 2 29.33 -6.35 -20.39
CA ALA A 2 29.14 -6.99 -19.10
C ALA A 2 27.64 -7.20 -18.87
N PRO A 3 27.23 -8.27 -18.16
CA PRO A 3 25.81 -8.57 -17.93
C PRO A 3 25.01 -7.38 -17.37
N GLU A 4 25.62 -6.60 -16.49
CA GLU A 4 25.04 -5.43 -15.82
C GLU A 4 24.87 -4.19 -16.73
N GLU A 5 25.48 -4.17 -17.91
CA GLU A 5 25.31 -3.13 -18.93
C GLU A 5 24.10 -3.38 -19.84
N ILE A 6 23.44 -4.54 -19.68
CA ILE A 6 22.29 -4.94 -20.49
C ILE A 6 21.02 -4.81 -19.64
N LEU A 7 20.04 -4.08 -20.17
CA LEU A 7 18.69 -3.99 -19.63
C LEU A 7 17.73 -4.82 -20.49
N TYR A 8 17.20 -5.88 -19.93
CA TYR A 8 16.11 -6.65 -20.50
C TYR A 8 14.76 -6.09 -20.03
N ILE A 9 13.80 -5.96 -20.96
CA ILE A 9 12.44 -5.47 -20.68
C ILE A 9 11.46 -6.54 -21.14
N GLY A 10 10.63 -7.04 -20.24
CA GLY A 10 9.59 -8.02 -20.54
C GLY A 10 8.23 -7.61 -19.97
N ASP A 11 7.21 -8.41 -20.23
CA ASP A 11 5.84 -8.25 -19.73
C ASP A 11 5.40 -9.42 -18.83
N HIS A 12 6.10 -10.57 -18.88
CA HIS A 12 5.81 -11.74 -18.05
C HIS A 12 6.91 -12.07 -17.05
N ILE A 13 6.60 -11.97 -15.76
CA ILE A 13 7.56 -12.18 -14.66
C ILE A 13 8.24 -13.55 -14.75
N TYR A 14 7.47 -14.64 -14.92
CA TYR A 14 8.04 -15.99 -14.90
C TYR A 14 8.63 -16.45 -16.23
N GLY A 15 8.00 -16.09 -17.34
CA GLY A 15 8.47 -16.42 -18.68
C GLY A 15 9.80 -15.74 -18.97
N ASP A 16 9.90 -14.47 -18.59
CA ASP A 16 10.99 -13.63 -19.02
C ASP A 16 12.00 -13.35 -17.90
N ILE A 17 11.53 -13.03 -16.68
CA ILE A 17 12.39 -12.36 -15.71
C ILE A 17 12.99 -13.32 -14.67
N VAL A 18 12.23 -14.30 -14.19
CA VAL A 18 12.67 -15.19 -13.08
C VAL A 18 13.85 -16.07 -13.48
N ARG A 19 13.84 -16.65 -14.70
CA ARG A 19 14.96 -17.44 -15.22
C ARG A 19 16.17 -16.55 -15.49
N LEU A 20 15.94 -15.41 -16.15
CA LEU A 20 17.02 -14.47 -16.44
C LEU A 20 17.70 -13.99 -15.16
N LYS A 21 16.99 -13.59 -14.10
CA LYS A 21 17.64 -13.10 -12.88
C LYS A 21 18.44 -14.17 -12.11
N LYS A 22 18.07 -15.45 -12.23
CA LYS A 22 18.77 -16.55 -11.56
C LYS A 22 20.02 -17.00 -12.32
N ASP A 23 19.93 -17.05 -13.65
CA ASP A 23 20.97 -17.65 -14.49
C ASP A 23 21.81 -16.57 -15.22
N CYS A 24 21.33 -15.33 -15.29
CA CYS A 24 21.96 -14.20 -15.96
C CYS A 24 21.95 -12.95 -15.06
N ALA A 25 23.10 -12.31 -14.91
CA ALA A 25 23.22 -11.06 -14.13
C ALA A 25 22.75 -9.81 -14.90
N TRP A 26 21.76 -9.95 -15.80
CA TRP A 26 21.19 -8.82 -16.56
C TRP A 26 20.29 -7.96 -15.68
N ARG A 27 20.25 -6.65 -15.97
CA ARG A 27 19.25 -5.77 -15.37
C ARG A 27 17.90 -6.05 -16.03
N THR A 28 16.84 -6.01 -15.25
CA THR A 28 15.49 -6.39 -15.69
C THR A 28 14.50 -5.26 -15.39
N ALA A 29 13.62 -5.00 -16.33
CA ALA A 29 12.49 -4.10 -16.21
C ALA A 29 11.21 -4.80 -16.66
N LEU A 30 10.06 -4.35 -16.14
CA LEU A 30 8.77 -4.97 -16.40
C LEU A 30 7.75 -3.95 -16.92
N VAL A 31 7.03 -4.33 -17.97
CA VAL A 31 5.83 -3.63 -18.43
C VAL A 31 4.62 -4.29 -17.79
N VAL A 32 3.81 -3.50 -17.06
CA VAL A 32 2.60 -3.96 -16.35
C VAL A 32 1.42 -3.13 -16.84
N GLU A 33 0.71 -3.63 -17.85
CA GLU A 33 -0.35 -2.87 -18.54
C GLU A 33 -1.47 -2.43 -17.59
N GLU A 34 -1.84 -3.29 -16.63
CA GLU A 34 -2.90 -3.06 -15.66
C GLU A 34 -2.65 -1.82 -14.77
N LEU A 35 -1.39 -1.41 -14.65
CA LEU A 35 -0.98 -0.26 -13.85
C LEU A 35 -1.64 1.05 -14.31
N ASP A 36 -1.87 1.24 -15.62
CA ASP A 36 -2.52 2.44 -16.15
C ASP A 36 -3.94 2.60 -15.59
N GLN A 37 -4.68 1.50 -15.50
CA GLN A 37 -6.04 1.50 -14.97
C GLN A 37 -6.03 1.65 -13.44
N GLU A 38 -5.11 0.96 -12.77
CA GLU A 38 -4.95 1.04 -11.32
C GLU A 38 -4.60 2.46 -10.85
N VAL A 39 -3.65 3.14 -11.51
CA VAL A 39 -3.28 4.53 -11.20
C VAL A 39 -4.47 5.48 -11.39
N LYS A 40 -5.26 5.32 -12.45
CA LYS A 40 -6.48 6.12 -12.67
C LYS A 40 -7.50 5.90 -11.56
N SER A 41 -7.70 4.65 -11.12
CA SER A 41 -8.59 4.32 -10.02
C SER A 41 -8.09 4.87 -8.68
N ILE A 42 -6.79 4.79 -8.40
CA ILE A 42 -6.16 5.38 -7.20
C ILE A 42 -6.37 6.91 -7.17
N GLN A 43 -6.18 7.60 -8.29
CA GLN A 43 -6.42 9.04 -8.39
C GLN A 43 -7.87 9.41 -8.05
N LYS A 44 -8.84 8.64 -8.56
CA LYS A 44 -10.27 8.81 -8.25
C LYS A 44 -10.59 8.46 -6.79
N ALA A 45 -9.87 7.51 -6.21
CA ALA A 45 -10.05 7.06 -4.82
C ALA A 45 -9.46 8.02 -3.79
N ARG A 46 -8.46 8.83 -4.17
CA ARG A 46 -7.74 9.78 -3.31
C ARG A 46 -8.61 10.60 -2.35
N PRO A 47 -9.74 11.23 -2.74
CA PRO A 47 -10.58 11.96 -1.79
C PRO A 47 -11.18 11.06 -0.70
N PHE A 48 -11.56 9.82 -1.03
CA PHE A 48 -12.08 8.87 -0.03
C PHE A 48 -10.96 8.41 0.91
N VAL A 49 -9.78 8.10 0.38
CA VAL A 49 -8.60 7.71 1.17
C VAL A 49 -8.22 8.82 2.16
N ASN A 50 -8.20 10.08 1.72
CA ASN A 50 -7.92 11.21 2.60
C ASN A 50 -8.94 11.34 3.73
N GLN A 51 -10.22 11.13 3.45
CA GLN A 51 -11.27 11.14 4.48
C GLN A 51 -11.14 9.97 5.46
N ILE A 52 -10.83 8.77 4.96
CA ILE A 52 -10.57 7.59 5.79
C ILE A 52 -9.38 7.86 6.72
N ASN A 53 -8.27 8.36 6.19
CA ASN A 53 -7.07 8.69 6.97
C ASN A 53 -7.36 9.75 8.04
N ALA A 54 -8.12 10.79 7.72
CA ALA A 54 -8.51 11.81 8.69
C ALA A 54 -9.41 11.26 9.82
N LEU A 55 -10.29 10.31 9.52
CA LEU A 55 -11.10 9.63 10.53
C LEU A 55 -10.27 8.65 11.36
N MET A 56 -9.36 7.90 10.73
CA MET A 56 -8.44 6.98 11.43
C MET A 56 -7.52 7.75 12.39
N ALA A 57 -6.98 8.90 11.98
CA ALA A 57 -6.15 9.76 12.84
C ALA A 57 -6.91 10.27 14.08
N LYS A 58 -8.25 10.39 14.01
CA LYS A 58 -9.09 10.71 15.18
C LYS A 58 -9.44 9.47 16.00
N LYS A 59 -9.55 8.30 15.37
CA LYS A 59 -9.96 7.04 15.98
C LYS A 59 -8.83 6.41 16.81
N VAL A 60 -7.63 6.29 16.24
CA VAL A 60 -6.46 5.66 16.89
C VAL A 60 -6.18 6.20 18.31
N PRO A 61 -6.10 7.52 18.57
CA PRO A 61 -5.85 8.02 19.93
C PRO A 61 -7.01 7.74 20.90
N LEU A 62 -8.25 7.58 20.41
CA LEU A 62 -9.37 7.17 21.25
C LEU A 62 -9.24 5.71 21.66
N GLU A 63 -8.83 4.82 20.74
CA GLU A 63 -8.59 3.40 21.02
C GLU A 63 -7.48 3.21 22.04
N ILE A 64 -6.33 3.87 21.85
CA ILE A 64 -5.22 3.85 22.81
C ILE A 64 -5.70 4.27 24.21
N LYS A 65 -6.51 5.34 24.28
CA LYS A 65 -7.04 5.83 25.56
C LYS A 65 -8.06 4.89 26.19
N ILE A 66 -8.86 4.17 25.39
CA ILE A 66 -9.77 3.13 25.87
C ILE A 66 -8.94 2.01 26.50
N ASP A 67 -7.92 1.53 25.79
CA ASP A 67 -7.05 0.45 26.26
C ASP A 67 -6.35 0.83 27.58
N GLU A 68 -5.80 2.05 27.67
CA GLU A 68 -5.20 2.56 28.92
C GLU A 68 -6.18 2.57 30.10
N LEU A 69 -7.43 2.98 29.88
CA LEU A 69 -8.44 3.06 30.94
C LEU A 69 -8.93 1.67 31.37
N ILE A 70 -9.05 0.73 30.43
CA ILE A 70 -9.40 -0.66 30.71
C ILE A 70 -8.29 -1.33 31.52
N SER A 71 -7.03 -1.18 31.11
CA SER A 71 -5.88 -1.72 31.85
C SER A 71 -5.83 -1.18 33.28
N LYS A 72 -6.00 0.13 33.48
CA LYS A 72 -6.05 0.74 34.83
C LYS A 72 -7.20 0.21 35.69
N LYS A 73 -8.37 -0.06 35.10
CA LYS A 73 -9.51 -0.64 35.82
C LYS A 73 -9.18 -2.04 36.33
N ILE A 74 -8.52 -2.86 35.50
CA ILE A 74 -8.13 -4.24 35.86
C ILE A 74 -7.07 -4.22 36.97
N GLU A 75 -6.05 -3.36 36.85
CA GLU A 75 -4.95 -3.29 37.83
C GLU A 75 -5.39 -2.75 39.20
N THR A 76 -6.27 -1.75 39.23
CA THR A 76 -6.67 -1.08 40.48
C THR A 76 -7.91 -1.69 41.14
N GLY A 77 -8.66 -2.54 40.42
CA GLY A 77 -9.91 -3.15 40.89
C GLY A 77 -11.05 -2.17 41.19
N LYS A 78 -10.91 -0.88 40.84
CA LYS A 78 -11.91 0.18 41.09
C LYS A 78 -12.61 0.59 39.80
N ASP A 79 -13.95 0.60 39.83
CA ASP A 79 -14.79 0.91 38.66
C ASP A 79 -15.13 2.40 38.51
N SER A 80 -14.16 3.29 38.71
CA SER A 80 -14.42 4.73 38.68
C SER A 80 -14.60 5.31 37.27
N ASN A 81 -14.11 4.61 36.23
CA ASN A 81 -14.03 5.15 34.86
C ASN A 81 -15.03 4.53 33.85
N GLY A 82 -15.94 3.65 34.29
CA GLY A 82 -16.85 2.91 33.39
C GLY A 82 -17.62 3.78 32.40
N LYS A 83 -18.25 4.86 32.87
CA LYS A 83 -19.03 5.79 32.01
C LYS A 83 -18.18 6.47 30.93
N LYS A 84 -16.94 6.81 31.27
CA LYS A 84 -16.01 7.48 30.33
C LYS A 84 -15.52 6.53 29.25
N ILE A 85 -15.31 5.26 29.59
CA ILE A 85 -14.97 4.21 28.63
C ILE A 85 -16.13 4.02 27.65
N GLU A 86 -17.37 3.94 28.14
CA GLU A 86 -18.57 3.79 27.31
C GLU A 86 -18.75 4.96 26.32
N GLU A 87 -18.54 6.19 26.77
CA GLU A 87 -18.55 7.37 25.89
C GLU A 87 -17.48 7.32 24.78
N LEU A 88 -16.26 6.88 25.12
CA LEU A 88 -15.17 6.76 24.16
C LEU A 88 -15.43 5.64 23.14
N ILE A 89 -15.94 4.50 23.59
CA ILE A 89 -16.34 3.39 22.72
C ILE A 89 -17.42 3.87 21.75
N LYS A 90 -18.44 4.58 22.25
CA LYS A 90 -19.50 5.14 21.40
C LYS A 90 -18.94 6.07 20.32
N LYS A 91 -18.02 6.97 20.68
CA LYS A 91 -17.33 7.85 19.72
C LYS A 91 -16.50 7.07 18.69
N SER A 92 -15.80 6.01 19.11
CA SER A 92 -15.05 5.13 18.19
C SER A 92 -16.00 4.44 17.20
N THR A 93 -17.10 3.88 17.71
CA THR A 93 -18.13 3.22 16.88
C THR A 93 -18.79 4.19 15.88
N GLU A 94 -19.01 5.44 16.27
CA GLU A 94 -19.52 6.48 15.35
C GLU A 94 -18.54 6.77 14.21
N ASN A 95 -17.23 6.78 14.48
CA ASN A 95 -16.22 6.91 13.44
C ASN A 95 -16.19 5.67 12.53
N ASP A 96 -16.31 4.46 13.07
CA ASP A 96 -16.37 3.22 12.28
C ASP A 96 -17.57 3.18 11.33
N LYS A 97 -18.73 3.67 11.78
CA LYS A 97 -19.93 3.83 10.94
C LYS A 97 -19.70 4.78 9.76
N LYS A 98 -18.80 5.76 9.90
CA LYS A 98 -18.42 6.70 8.82
C LYS A 98 -17.34 6.12 7.91
N ILE A 99 -16.38 5.37 8.45
CA ILE A 99 -15.28 4.76 7.70
C ILE A 99 -15.78 3.63 6.80
N SER A 100 -16.63 2.75 7.33
CA SER A 100 -17.15 1.57 6.60
C SER A 100 -17.74 1.87 5.21
N PRO A 101 -18.65 2.86 5.03
CA PRO A 101 -19.17 3.20 3.70
C PRO A 101 -18.12 3.85 2.79
N LEU A 102 -17.13 4.56 3.33
CA LEU A 102 -16.04 5.15 2.54
C LEU A 102 -15.14 4.06 1.95
N ILE A 103 -14.79 3.03 2.72
CA ILE A 103 -14.03 1.87 2.23
C ILE A 103 -14.82 1.18 1.11
N ARG A 104 -16.13 0.98 1.27
CA ARG A 104 -16.96 0.39 0.21
C ARG A 104 -17.00 1.24 -1.06
N LYS A 105 -17.02 2.58 -0.93
CA LYS A 105 -16.96 3.49 -2.09
C LYS A 105 -15.60 3.43 -2.78
N GLN A 106 -14.51 3.36 -2.02
CA GLN A 106 -13.16 3.17 -2.55
C GLN A 106 -13.06 1.85 -3.32
N ASN A 107 -13.48 0.73 -2.74
CA ASN A 107 -13.34 -0.59 -3.36
C ASN A 107 -14.11 -0.71 -4.68
N LYS A 108 -15.24 0.00 -4.82
CA LYS A 108 -16.01 0.05 -6.08
C LYS A 108 -15.28 0.73 -7.25
N LEU A 109 -14.20 1.45 -7.00
CA LEU A 109 -13.38 2.06 -8.05
C LEU A 109 -12.39 1.08 -8.68
N PHE A 110 -12.19 -0.07 -8.04
CA PHE A 110 -11.32 -1.14 -8.49
C PHE A 110 -12.14 -2.33 -9.00
N ASN A 111 -11.47 -3.43 -9.32
CA ASN A 111 -12.16 -4.65 -9.73
C ASN A 111 -13.07 -5.13 -8.58
N LEU A 112 -14.34 -5.41 -8.89
CA LEU A 112 -15.34 -5.79 -7.89
C LEU A 112 -14.97 -7.06 -7.09
N TYR A 113 -14.28 -8.00 -7.73
CA TYR A 113 -14.00 -9.32 -7.17
C TYR A 113 -12.61 -9.38 -6.56
N TRP A 114 -11.62 -8.76 -7.20
CA TRP A 114 -10.21 -8.91 -6.83
C TRP A 114 -9.59 -7.66 -6.22
N GLY A 115 -10.24 -6.50 -6.34
CA GLY A 115 -9.72 -5.24 -5.82
C GLY A 115 -8.53 -4.70 -6.62
N GLU A 116 -7.51 -4.24 -5.89
CA GLU A 116 -6.26 -3.69 -6.42
C GLU A 116 -5.32 -4.82 -6.89
N VAL A 117 -4.55 -4.56 -7.94
CA VAL A 117 -3.58 -5.54 -8.47
C VAL A 117 -2.33 -5.54 -7.60
N MET A 118 -1.88 -4.35 -7.17
CA MET A 118 -0.66 -4.18 -6.40
C MET A 118 -0.86 -4.28 -4.88
N ARG A 119 -2.11 -4.32 -4.38
CA ARG A 119 -2.41 -4.35 -2.95
C ARG A 119 -3.47 -5.36 -2.57
N VAL A 120 -3.31 -5.94 -1.39
CA VAL A 120 -4.33 -6.75 -0.71
C VAL A 120 -4.65 -6.07 0.60
N GLY A 121 -5.68 -5.21 0.58
CA GLY A 121 -5.99 -4.35 1.71
C GLY A 121 -4.86 -3.35 1.99
N ILE A 122 -4.20 -3.47 3.14
CA ILE A 122 -3.11 -2.57 3.58
C ILE A 122 -1.74 -3.08 3.11
N GLU A 123 -1.62 -4.35 2.77
CA GLU A 123 -0.35 -4.98 2.39
C GLU A 123 -0.15 -4.98 0.87
N GLU A 124 1.10 -5.19 0.46
CA GLU A 124 1.46 -5.42 -0.93
C GLU A 124 0.91 -6.77 -1.39
N SER A 125 0.37 -6.84 -2.60
CA SER A 125 -0.06 -8.12 -3.15
C SER A 125 1.13 -9.03 -3.45
N TYR A 126 0.88 -10.32 -3.62
CA TYR A 126 1.92 -11.25 -4.06
C TYR A 126 2.50 -10.84 -5.43
N PHE A 127 1.65 -10.31 -6.32
CA PHE A 127 2.11 -9.77 -7.60
C PHE A 127 3.03 -8.56 -7.40
N ALA A 128 2.67 -7.60 -6.54
CA ALA A 128 3.54 -6.45 -6.23
C ALA A 128 4.89 -6.89 -5.67
N TYR A 129 4.90 -7.87 -4.76
CA TYR A 129 6.12 -8.47 -4.26
C TYR A 129 7.00 -9.05 -5.37
N GLN A 130 6.39 -9.74 -6.35
CA GLN A 130 7.13 -10.26 -7.49
C GLN A 130 7.71 -9.14 -8.36
N VAL A 131 6.94 -8.09 -8.64
CA VAL A 131 7.42 -6.93 -9.39
C VAL A 131 8.59 -6.26 -8.67
N GLU A 132 8.47 -5.99 -7.37
CA GLU A 132 9.54 -5.40 -6.54
C GLU A 132 10.80 -6.29 -6.55
N ARG A 133 10.61 -7.61 -6.41
CA ARG A 133 11.73 -8.55 -6.35
C ARG A 133 12.44 -8.70 -7.67
N PHE A 134 11.73 -8.71 -8.79
CA PHE A 134 12.26 -9.14 -10.08
C PHE A 134 12.56 -7.99 -11.04
N ALA A 135 11.91 -6.84 -10.92
CA ALA A 135 12.13 -5.68 -11.79
C ALA A 135 12.85 -4.55 -11.05
N CYS A 136 13.90 -4.00 -11.66
CA CYS A 136 14.58 -2.80 -11.15
C CYS A 136 13.74 -1.54 -11.35
N ILE A 137 12.98 -1.50 -12.46
CA ILE A 137 12.02 -0.46 -12.81
C ILE A 137 10.80 -1.13 -13.45
N TYR A 138 9.63 -0.55 -13.27
CA TYR A 138 8.39 -1.02 -13.92
C TYR A 138 7.56 0.16 -14.40
N MET A 139 6.75 -0.07 -15.42
CA MET A 139 5.96 0.97 -16.09
C MET A 139 4.73 0.36 -16.75
N ALA A 140 3.70 1.17 -17.05
CA ALA A 140 2.52 0.66 -17.74
C ALA A 140 2.77 0.38 -19.24
N ARG A 141 3.65 1.16 -19.88
CA ARG A 141 3.95 1.06 -21.31
C ARG A 141 5.41 1.38 -21.58
N LEU A 142 6.02 0.71 -22.56
CA LEU A 142 7.40 0.95 -22.97
C LEU A 142 7.65 2.41 -23.39
N SER A 143 6.64 3.07 -23.96
CA SER A 143 6.73 4.48 -24.35
C SER A 143 7.05 5.42 -23.18
N TYR A 144 6.68 5.07 -21.93
CA TYR A 144 7.01 5.88 -20.76
C TYR A 144 8.51 5.88 -20.46
N LEU A 145 9.20 4.76 -20.69
CA LEU A 145 10.65 4.69 -20.56
C LEU A 145 11.34 5.46 -21.69
N LEU A 146 10.87 5.28 -22.92
CA LEU A 146 11.43 5.93 -24.11
C LEU A 146 11.22 7.45 -24.13
N ALA A 147 10.22 7.95 -23.40
CA ALA A 147 9.97 9.38 -23.23
C ALA A 147 11.00 10.07 -22.32
N LEU A 148 11.72 9.30 -21.49
CA LEU A 148 12.77 9.83 -20.61
C LEU A 148 14.12 9.91 -21.34
N SER A 149 15.05 10.68 -20.78
CA SER A 149 16.41 10.75 -21.32
C SER A 149 17.08 9.37 -21.23
N PRO A 150 17.77 8.90 -22.30
CA PRO A 150 18.54 7.65 -22.27
C PRO A 150 19.68 7.67 -21.24
N ARG A 151 20.05 8.84 -20.71
CA ARG A 151 21.09 9.01 -19.68
C ARG A 151 20.51 9.19 -18.27
N THR A 152 19.20 8.96 -18.09
CA THR A 152 18.53 9.12 -16.80
C THR A 152 19.10 8.15 -15.77
N TYR A 153 19.49 8.68 -14.61
CA TYR A 153 19.91 7.87 -13.47
C TYR A 153 18.72 7.61 -12.55
N TYR A 154 18.17 6.40 -12.59
CA TYR A 154 17.01 6.01 -11.78
C TYR A 154 17.39 5.79 -10.31
N ARG A 155 16.72 6.49 -9.40
CA ARG A 155 16.90 6.36 -7.94
C ARG A 155 15.62 5.89 -7.29
N THR A 156 15.74 4.97 -6.33
CA THR A 156 14.63 4.59 -5.45
C THR A 156 14.58 5.51 -4.23
N THR A 157 13.39 5.69 -3.67
CA THR A 157 13.23 6.33 -2.37
C THR A 157 13.61 5.36 -1.26
N LYS A 158 14.19 5.86 -0.17
CA LYS A 158 14.50 5.02 0.99
C LYS A 158 13.20 4.43 1.56
N ARG A 159 13.06 3.10 1.56
CA ARG A 159 11.95 2.40 2.22
C ARG A 159 12.12 2.58 3.73
N ALA A 160 11.13 3.20 4.37
CA ALA A 160 11.10 3.34 5.81
C ALA A 160 10.92 1.98 6.49
N LEU A 161 11.75 1.69 7.48
CA LEU A 161 11.58 0.53 8.35
C LEU A 161 10.76 0.90 9.59
N PRO A 162 10.05 -0.04 10.24
CA PRO A 162 9.15 0.28 11.36
C PRO A 162 9.78 0.98 12.57
N HIS A 163 11.10 0.85 12.75
CA HIS A 163 11.84 1.50 13.84
C HIS A 163 12.43 2.85 13.45
N GLU A 164 12.36 3.22 12.17
CA GLU A 164 12.79 4.54 11.70
C GLU A 164 11.68 5.55 11.98
N LEU A 165 12.01 6.63 12.66
CA LEU A 165 11.10 7.75 12.87
C LEU A 165 10.92 8.47 11.53
N VAL A 166 9.71 8.43 10.97
CA VAL A 166 9.31 9.13 9.75
C VAL A 166 8.18 10.10 10.06
#